data_AF-A0A1Q5GAG0-F1
#
_entry.id   AF-A0A1Q5GAG0-F1
#
_cell.length_a   1.000
_cell.length_b   1.000
_cell.length_c   1.000
_cell.angle_alpha   90.00
_cell.angle_beta   90.00
_cell.angle_gamma   90.00
#
_symmetry.space_group_name_H-M   'P 1'
#
loop_
_entity.id
_entity.type
_entity.pdbx_description
1 polymer ?
#
loop_
_entity_poly.entity_id
_entity_poly.type
_entity_poly.pdbx_seq_one_letter_code
_entity_poly.pdbx_strand_id
1 'polypeptide(L)'
;MHIPASPVALHMVDNKYYGRGDKTKYQLGDAEVVSLHARRRSAEADLLTVLRTEMDNDPLRNIDDQSHLFLVARPTAAPLDMCLPITGAPDWQLRLTGLVTNARTSESLPTSLTRFHPDLDYAHQPQRRARGVALASRGLNSDRTYANEHPEWGDNSVIEVQLFEDGGLRLYTSRLSTGVSSRYQPEKGEEQMLFDGAAVLLTWRVLELMRLVSEEVGYHGNWAIGAGANRLHGRRRYGGESGFPTNDRYSDDTYEETTGTALAELRDQPGAVTRRLLGPLLRSLGSEALFAEALGDQP
;
A
#
# COMPACT_ATOMS: atom_id res chain seq x y z
N MET A 1 29.18 -6.51 -2.79
CA MET A 1 27.81 -6.34 -3.34
C MET A 1 26.97 -7.47 -2.77
N HIS A 2 26.11 -7.17 -1.79
CA HIS A 2 25.21 -8.16 -1.16
C HIS A 2 23.88 -8.09 -1.90
N ILE A 3 23.50 -9.16 -2.60
CA ILE A 3 22.23 -9.25 -3.33
C ILE A 3 21.30 -10.15 -2.50
N PRO A 4 20.14 -9.65 -2.01
CA PRO A 4 19.21 -10.43 -1.21
C PRO A 4 18.63 -11.62 -2.00
N ALA A 5 18.15 -12.63 -1.29
CA ALA A 5 17.46 -13.77 -1.90
C ALA A 5 16.15 -13.32 -2.58
N SER A 6 15.81 -13.96 -3.71
CA SER A 6 14.60 -13.63 -4.48
C SER A 6 13.35 -13.64 -3.59
N PRO A 7 12.48 -12.62 -3.69
CA PRO A 7 11.19 -12.59 -3.01
C PRO A 7 10.14 -13.48 -3.71
N VAL A 8 10.33 -13.80 -5.00
CA VAL A 8 9.37 -14.54 -5.82
C VAL A 8 9.92 -15.92 -6.17
N ALA A 9 9.61 -16.87 -5.29
CA ALA A 9 10.00 -18.29 -5.35
C ALA A 9 11.52 -18.54 -5.51
N LEU A 10 11.98 -19.68 -5.00
CA LEU A 10 13.36 -20.08 -5.27
C LEU A 10 13.44 -20.47 -6.75
N HIS A 11 14.35 -19.84 -7.49
CA HIS A 11 14.58 -20.22 -8.88
C HIS A 11 15.07 -21.68 -8.93
N MET A 12 14.23 -22.53 -9.51
CA MET A 12 14.51 -23.93 -9.79
C MET A 12 15.04 -24.04 -11.22
N VAL A 13 16.21 -24.65 -11.38
CA VAL A 13 16.82 -24.96 -12.68
C VAL A 13 17.21 -26.43 -12.67
N ASP A 14 16.77 -27.20 -13.65
CA ASP A 14 17.01 -28.65 -13.75
C ASP A 14 16.61 -29.43 -12.48
N ASN A 15 15.43 -29.16 -11.92
CA ASN A 15 14.92 -29.73 -10.66
C ASN A 15 15.81 -29.46 -9.42
N LYS A 16 16.69 -28.46 -9.49
CA LYS A 16 17.56 -28.07 -8.38
C LYS A 16 17.31 -26.62 -8.01
N TYR A 17 17.21 -26.36 -6.71
CA TYR A 17 17.16 -25.02 -6.18
C TYR A 17 18.58 -24.50 -5.96
N TYR A 18 18.80 -23.24 -6.32
CA TYR A 18 20.10 -22.60 -6.16
C TYR A 18 20.00 -21.40 -5.22
N GLY A 19 20.88 -21.38 -4.24
CA GLY A 19 21.16 -20.25 -3.37
C GLY A 19 22.37 -19.48 -3.90
N ARG A 20 22.55 -18.27 -3.39
CA ARG A 20 23.73 -17.45 -3.71
C ARG A 20 24.50 -17.18 -2.42
N GLY A 21 25.73 -17.65 -2.37
CA GLY A 21 26.69 -17.29 -1.32
C GLY A 21 27.50 -16.06 -1.73
N ASP A 22 28.43 -15.64 -0.88
CA ASP A 22 29.23 -14.41 -1.06
C ASP A 22 29.99 -14.33 -2.39
N LYS A 23 30.37 -15.47 -2.98
CA LYS A 23 31.12 -15.52 -4.27
C LYS A 23 30.65 -16.59 -5.26
N THR A 24 29.81 -17.54 -4.84
CA THR A 24 29.39 -18.68 -5.69
C THR A 24 27.89 -18.93 -5.59
N LYS A 25 27.31 -19.45 -6.68
CA LYS A 25 26.01 -20.11 -6.61
C LYS A 25 26.23 -21.49 -5.98
N TYR A 26 25.40 -21.88 -5.02
CA TYR A 26 25.43 -23.22 -4.45
C TYR A 26 24.05 -23.85 -4.56
N GLN A 27 24.01 -25.18 -4.66
CA GLN A 27 22.76 -25.91 -4.67
C GLN A 27 22.19 -25.93 -3.25
N LEU A 28 20.94 -25.52 -3.10
CA LEU A 28 20.23 -25.61 -1.83
C LEU A 28 19.82 -27.06 -1.58
N GLY A 29 20.03 -27.54 -0.36
CA GLY A 29 19.46 -28.81 0.09
C GLY A 29 17.95 -28.68 0.35
N ASP A 30 17.22 -29.78 0.27
CA ASP A 30 15.76 -29.79 0.46
C ASP A 30 15.32 -29.13 1.78
N ALA A 31 16.07 -29.34 2.86
CA ALA A 31 15.79 -28.72 4.16
C ALA A 31 15.93 -27.18 4.13
N GLU A 32 16.88 -26.65 3.36
CA GLU A 32 17.08 -25.20 3.19
C GLU A 32 15.94 -24.61 2.36
N VAL A 33 15.53 -25.29 1.29
CA VAL A 33 14.39 -24.89 0.44
C VAL A 33 13.10 -24.86 1.27
N VAL A 34 12.84 -25.91 2.05
CA VAL A 34 11.67 -25.99 2.94
C VAL A 34 11.71 -24.87 3.98
N SER A 35 12.87 -24.59 4.58
CA SER A 35 13.04 -23.51 5.56
C SER A 35 12.74 -22.14 4.95
N LEU A 36 13.23 -21.87 3.73
CA LEU A 36 12.97 -20.62 3.01
C LEU A 36 11.48 -20.46 2.66
N HIS A 37 10.83 -21.52 2.20
CA HIS A 37 9.37 -21.51 1.97
C HIS A 37 8.57 -21.31 3.26
N ALA A 38 9.00 -21.91 4.37
CA ALA A 38 8.36 -21.74 5.67
C ALA A 38 8.49 -20.30 6.17
N ARG A 39 9.71 -19.72 6.09
CA ARG A 39 9.96 -18.33 6.49
C ARG A 39 9.14 -17.35 5.67
N ARG A 40 9.01 -17.58 4.36
CA ARG A 40 8.17 -16.75 3.49
C ARG A 40 6.69 -16.81 3.88
N ARG A 41 6.15 -18.02 4.05
CA ARG A 41 4.74 -18.20 4.49
C ARG A 41 4.48 -17.55 5.84
N SER A 42 5.44 -17.63 6.77
CA SER A 42 5.35 -16.94 8.06
C SER A 42 5.28 -15.43 7.86
N ALA A 43 6.18 -14.85 7.05
CA ALA A 43 6.20 -13.41 6.80
C ALA A 43 4.91 -12.91 6.13
N GLU A 44 4.36 -13.65 5.17
CA GLU A 44 3.08 -13.32 4.53
C GLU A 44 1.91 -13.42 5.53
N ALA A 45 1.87 -14.46 6.37
CA ALA A 45 0.83 -14.61 7.41
C ALA A 45 0.93 -13.53 8.51
N ASP A 46 2.14 -13.18 8.93
CA ASP A 46 2.39 -12.11 9.91
C ASP A 46 1.96 -10.76 9.34
N LEU A 47 2.22 -10.50 8.05
CA LEU A 47 1.77 -9.28 7.41
C LEU A 47 0.26 -9.21 7.24
N LEU A 48 -0.38 -10.32 6.85
CA LEU A 48 -1.84 -10.39 6.76
C LEU A 48 -2.50 -10.08 8.12
N THR A 49 -1.91 -10.55 9.21
CA THR A 49 -2.35 -10.22 10.57
C THR A 49 -2.24 -8.72 10.86
N VAL A 50 -1.14 -8.08 10.43
CA VAL A 50 -0.97 -6.63 10.55
C VAL A 50 -2.01 -5.88 9.71
N LEU A 51 -2.26 -6.32 8.47
CA LEU A 51 -3.24 -5.71 7.57
C LEU A 51 -4.65 -5.76 8.19
N ARG A 52 -5.08 -6.93 8.66
CA ARG A 52 -6.38 -7.10 9.33
C ARG A 52 -6.50 -6.25 10.58
N THR A 53 -5.45 -6.21 11.39
CA THR A 53 -5.41 -5.33 12.58
C THR A 53 -5.60 -3.87 12.19
N GLU A 54 -4.99 -3.44 11.09
CA GLU A 54 -5.13 -2.08 10.57
C GLU A 54 -6.56 -1.79 10.07
N MET A 55 -7.16 -2.74 9.35
CA MET A 55 -8.55 -2.68 8.89
C MET A 55 -9.56 -2.69 10.07
N ASP A 56 -9.28 -3.42 11.14
CA ASP A 56 -10.12 -3.47 12.33
C ASP A 56 -10.06 -2.17 13.15
N ASN A 57 -8.90 -1.48 13.11
CA ASN A 57 -8.67 -0.19 13.77
C ASN A 57 -8.97 1.02 12.85
N ASP A 58 -9.85 0.80 11.87
CA ASP A 58 -10.35 1.83 10.96
C ASP A 58 -10.98 3.01 11.74
N PRO A 59 -10.39 4.21 11.66
CA PRO A 59 -10.84 5.35 12.45
C PRO A 59 -12.19 5.92 12.00
N LEU A 60 -12.65 5.59 10.78
CA LEU A 60 -13.94 6.03 10.24
C LEU A 60 -14.93 4.86 10.06
N ARG A 61 -14.69 3.72 10.72
CA ARG A 61 -15.52 2.49 10.60
C ARG A 61 -17.04 2.71 10.77
N ASN A 62 -17.43 3.69 11.58
CA ASN A 62 -18.84 3.98 11.87
C ASN A 62 -19.23 5.43 11.54
N ILE A 63 -18.46 6.11 10.69
CA ILE A 63 -18.64 7.54 10.38
C ILE A 63 -19.32 7.74 9.03
N ASP A 64 -18.88 7.02 8.00
CA ASP A 64 -19.40 7.14 6.65
C ASP A 64 -19.63 5.78 5.97
N ASP A 65 -20.17 5.86 4.76
CA ASP A 65 -20.42 4.72 3.89
C ASP A 65 -19.29 4.53 2.86
N GLN A 66 -18.14 5.21 2.96
CA GLN A 66 -17.07 5.09 1.97
C GLN A 66 -16.33 3.75 2.11
N SER A 67 -15.79 3.24 1.01
CA SER A 67 -14.85 2.10 1.05
C SER A 67 -13.52 2.66 1.48
N HIS A 68 -12.80 1.96 2.35
CA HIS A 68 -11.48 2.42 2.80
C HIS A 68 -10.39 1.54 2.21
N LEU A 69 -9.21 2.12 1.97
CA LEU A 69 -8.03 1.42 1.51
C LEU A 69 -6.94 1.44 2.59
N PHE A 70 -6.33 0.29 2.79
CA PHE A 70 -5.25 0.05 3.74
C PHE A 70 -4.10 -0.59 2.99
N LEU A 71 -2.92 0.03 3.06
CA LEU A 71 -1.68 -0.54 2.55
C LEU A 71 -0.73 -0.69 3.72
N VAL A 72 -0.17 -1.87 3.91
CA VAL A 72 0.79 -2.14 4.98
C VAL A 72 2.03 -2.77 4.39
N ALA A 73 3.20 -2.34 4.84
CA ALA A 73 4.46 -2.93 4.44
C ALA A 73 5.40 -3.08 5.63
N ARG A 74 6.21 -4.14 5.65
CA ARG A 74 7.22 -4.37 6.68
C ARG A 74 8.48 -5.01 6.09
N PRO A 75 9.67 -4.63 6.56
CA PRO A 75 10.88 -5.37 6.25
C PRO A 75 10.83 -6.75 6.91
N THR A 76 11.26 -7.79 6.19
CA THR A 76 11.16 -9.20 6.64
C THR A 76 12.31 -9.64 7.55
N ALA A 77 13.38 -8.86 7.62
CA ALA A 77 14.60 -9.20 8.34
C ALA A 77 15.36 -7.96 8.86
N ALA A 78 14.66 -6.85 9.08
CA ALA A 78 15.28 -5.65 9.62
C ALA A 78 15.41 -5.70 11.16
N PRO A 79 16.39 -4.98 11.73
CA PRO A 79 16.40 -4.63 13.14
C PRO A 79 15.13 -3.86 13.55
N LEU A 80 14.71 -4.00 14.81
CA LEU A 80 13.49 -3.35 15.35
C LEU A 80 13.61 -1.82 15.45
N ASP A 81 14.80 -1.28 15.29
CA ASP A 81 15.15 0.13 15.36
C ASP A 81 15.66 0.68 14.02
N MET A 82 15.44 -0.05 12.91
CA MET A 82 15.93 0.31 11.57
C MET A 82 15.59 1.76 11.17
N CYS A 83 14.40 2.24 11.51
CA CYS A 83 13.94 3.58 11.18
C CYS A 83 14.01 4.55 12.36
N LEU A 84 14.56 4.15 13.51
CA LEU A 84 14.81 5.05 14.64
C LEU A 84 15.65 6.29 14.27
N PRO A 85 16.63 6.23 13.34
CA PRO A 85 17.33 7.42 12.87
C PRO A 85 16.44 8.46 12.18
N ILE A 86 15.27 8.04 11.66
CA ILE A 86 14.26 8.94 11.08
C ILE A 86 13.24 9.32 12.15
N THR A 87 12.61 8.32 12.78
CA THR A 87 11.48 8.54 13.68
C THR A 87 11.91 9.20 14.98
N GLY A 88 13.09 8.88 15.52
CA GLY A 88 13.63 9.46 16.74
C GLY A 88 14.29 10.83 16.58
N ALA A 89 14.51 11.29 15.35
CA ALA A 89 15.22 12.53 15.09
C ALA A 89 14.43 13.78 15.56
N PRO A 90 15.10 14.85 16.03
CA PRO A 90 14.43 16.10 16.36
C PRO A 90 13.70 16.74 15.17
N ASP A 91 14.17 16.48 13.95
CA ASP A 91 13.66 16.97 12.67
C ASP A 91 12.84 15.91 11.90
N TRP A 92 12.33 14.88 12.58
CA TRP A 92 11.62 13.76 11.94
C TRP A 92 10.48 14.22 11.02
N GLN A 93 9.78 15.32 11.36
CA GLN A 93 8.68 15.85 10.57
C GLN A 93 9.15 16.26 9.18
N LEU A 94 10.29 16.97 9.12
CA LEU A 94 10.88 17.44 7.88
C LEU A 94 11.35 16.25 7.03
N ARG A 95 11.98 15.26 7.67
CA ARG A 95 12.43 14.03 7.00
C ARG A 95 11.28 13.24 6.39
N LEU A 96 10.23 12.98 7.17
CA LEU A 96 9.06 12.24 6.69
C LEU A 96 8.32 13.01 5.59
N THR A 97 8.19 14.34 5.74
CA THR A 97 7.59 15.21 4.70
C THR A 97 8.40 15.16 3.41
N GLY A 98 9.73 15.13 3.49
CA GLY A 98 10.62 14.96 2.34
C GLY A 98 10.40 13.63 1.62
N LEU A 99 10.34 12.52 2.38
CA LEU A 99 10.08 11.18 1.82
C LEU A 99 8.71 11.11 1.13
N VAL A 100 7.66 11.60 1.79
CA VAL A 100 6.29 11.63 1.26
C VAL A 100 6.18 12.52 0.02
N THR A 101 6.85 13.67 0.03
CA THR A 101 6.90 14.57 -1.15
C THR A 101 7.61 13.89 -2.31
N ASN A 102 8.78 13.29 -2.09
CA ASN A 102 9.54 12.60 -3.12
C ASN A 102 8.77 11.42 -3.71
N ALA A 103 8.07 10.64 -2.87
CA ALA A 103 7.19 9.57 -3.36
C ALA A 103 6.01 10.11 -4.19
N ARG A 104 5.47 11.28 -3.83
CA ARG A 104 4.40 11.96 -4.57
C ARG A 104 4.86 12.57 -5.90
N THR A 105 6.12 12.95 -6.02
CA THR A 105 6.65 13.59 -7.24
C THR A 105 7.60 12.70 -8.03
N SER A 106 7.73 11.43 -7.66
CA SER A 106 8.63 10.50 -8.33
C SER A 106 8.27 10.35 -9.80
N GLU A 107 9.29 10.46 -10.66
CA GLU A 107 9.17 10.28 -12.11
C GLU A 107 8.91 8.80 -12.48
N SER A 108 9.06 7.89 -11.52
CA SER A 108 8.77 6.46 -11.71
C SER A 108 7.29 6.15 -11.85
N LEU A 109 6.38 7.09 -11.54
CA LEU A 109 4.95 6.81 -11.62
C LEU A 109 4.45 6.80 -13.07
N PRO A 110 3.64 5.79 -13.45
CA PRO A 110 3.00 5.74 -14.75
C PRO A 110 2.15 6.99 -15.01
N THR A 111 2.37 7.63 -16.16
CA THR A 111 1.70 8.89 -16.53
C THR A 111 0.20 8.71 -16.80
N SER A 112 -0.22 7.47 -17.09
CA SER A 112 -1.62 7.04 -17.21
C SER A 112 -2.42 7.16 -15.92
N LEU A 113 -1.77 7.24 -14.75
CA LEU A 113 -2.47 7.37 -13.47
C LEU A 113 -3.01 8.79 -13.30
N THR A 114 -4.33 8.89 -13.22
CA THR A 114 -5.02 10.16 -13.01
C THR A 114 -4.81 10.68 -11.59
N ARG A 115 -4.88 12.01 -11.43
CA ARG A 115 -4.85 12.63 -10.10
C ARG A 115 -6.07 12.19 -9.31
N PHE A 116 -5.83 11.79 -8.07
CA PHE A 116 -6.85 11.41 -7.10
C PHE A 116 -6.79 12.34 -5.89
N HIS A 117 -7.92 12.53 -5.22
CA HIS A 117 -7.97 13.23 -3.93
C HIS A 117 -8.76 12.38 -2.92
N PRO A 118 -8.25 12.22 -1.69
CA PRO A 118 -6.97 12.72 -1.19
C PRO A 118 -5.77 11.92 -1.77
N ASP A 119 -4.67 12.62 -2.07
CA ASP A 119 -3.34 12.04 -2.35
C ASP A 119 -2.40 12.42 -1.17
N LEU A 120 -1.13 12.04 -1.24
CA LEU A 120 -0.14 12.23 -0.18
C LEU A 120 0.04 13.67 0.30
N ASP A 121 -0.31 14.68 -0.50
CA ASP A 121 -0.27 16.10 -0.09
C ASP A 121 -1.33 16.46 0.97
N TYR A 122 -2.39 15.65 1.11
CA TYR A 122 -3.39 15.82 2.17
C TYR A 122 -2.88 15.29 3.52
N ALA A 123 -1.87 14.41 3.54
CA ALA A 123 -1.19 13.95 4.74
C ALA A 123 -0.08 14.93 5.14
N HIS A 124 -0.44 16.03 5.82
CA HIS A 124 0.49 17.12 6.14
C HIS A 124 0.55 17.49 7.63
N GLN A 125 -0.29 16.89 8.47
CA GLN A 125 -0.28 17.11 9.92
C GLN A 125 0.68 16.11 10.57
N PRO A 126 1.83 16.56 11.12
CA PRO A 126 2.75 15.66 11.79
C PRO A 126 2.17 15.17 13.12
N GLN A 127 2.13 13.85 13.31
CA GLN A 127 1.66 13.20 14.52
C GLN A 127 2.72 12.22 15.05
N ARG A 128 2.89 12.17 16.38
CA ARG A 128 3.53 11.03 17.04
C ARG A 128 2.52 9.90 17.11
N ARG A 129 2.94 8.68 16.78
CA ARG A 129 2.14 7.46 16.93
C ARG A 129 2.87 6.49 17.84
N ALA A 130 2.15 5.50 18.37
CA ALA A 130 2.79 4.44 19.13
C ALA A 130 3.86 3.75 18.27
N ARG A 131 5.12 3.77 18.73
CA ARG A 131 6.28 3.18 18.06
C ARG A 131 6.60 3.78 16.68
N GLY A 132 6.25 5.05 16.45
CA GLY A 132 6.47 5.66 15.15
C GLY A 132 6.03 7.12 15.03
N VAL A 133 5.90 7.53 13.78
CA VAL A 133 5.51 8.88 13.36
C VAL A 133 4.53 8.78 12.21
N ALA A 134 3.73 9.82 12.01
CA ALA A 134 2.80 9.89 10.91
C ALA A 134 2.71 11.30 10.35
N LEU A 135 2.31 11.38 9.07
CA LEU A 135 1.65 12.54 8.52
C LEU A 135 0.20 12.18 8.26
N ALA A 136 -0.73 12.95 8.79
CA ALA A 136 -2.17 12.72 8.67
C ALA A 136 -2.87 13.93 8.05
N SER A 137 -4.05 13.72 7.47
CA SER A 137 -4.98 14.79 7.17
C SER A 137 -5.54 15.42 8.45
N ARG A 138 -6.08 16.64 8.35
CA ARG A 138 -6.69 17.36 9.48
C ARG A 138 -7.84 16.61 10.16
N GLY A 139 -8.55 15.75 9.44
CA GLY A 139 -9.64 14.95 9.99
C GLY A 139 -9.22 13.82 10.94
N LEU A 140 -7.94 13.68 11.30
CA LEU A 140 -7.47 12.67 12.25
C LEU A 140 -6.72 13.31 13.42
N ASN A 141 -7.20 13.03 14.63
CA ASN A 141 -6.58 13.44 15.88
C ASN A 141 -5.25 12.69 16.15
N SER A 142 -4.52 13.14 17.17
CA SER A 142 -3.26 12.52 17.64
C SER A 142 -3.45 11.12 18.26
N ASP A 143 -4.67 10.78 18.70
CA ASP A 143 -5.08 9.44 19.10
C ASP A 143 -5.67 8.61 17.95
N ARG A 144 -5.67 9.19 16.74
CA ARG A 144 -6.16 8.63 15.49
C ARG A 144 -7.70 8.55 15.41
N THR A 145 -8.42 9.13 16.35
CA THR A 145 -9.87 9.28 16.21
C THR A 145 -10.23 10.31 15.14
N TYR A 146 -11.40 10.16 14.51
CA TYR A 146 -11.89 11.12 13.52
C TYR A 146 -12.20 12.48 14.19
N ALA A 147 -11.52 13.52 13.73
CA ALA A 147 -11.73 14.90 14.15
C ALA A 147 -12.85 15.50 13.29
N ASN A 148 -14.09 15.42 13.77
CA ASN A 148 -15.26 16.00 13.08
C ASN A 148 -15.29 17.53 13.25
N GLU A 149 -14.24 18.21 12.79
CA GLU A 149 -14.09 19.65 13.05
C GLU A 149 -14.97 20.52 12.13
N HIS A 150 -15.39 20.02 10.97
CA HIS A 150 -16.27 20.76 10.04
C HIS A 150 -17.23 19.84 9.23
N PRO A 151 -18.36 19.40 9.82
CA PRO A 151 -19.36 18.59 9.11
C PRO A 151 -19.92 19.31 7.86
N GLU A 152 -19.88 20.64 7.88
CA GLU A 152 -20.36 21.54 6.83
C GLU A 152 -19.51 21.56 5.55
N TRP A 153 -18.30 21.01 5.58
CA TRP A 153 -17.42 20.91 4.41
C TRP A 153 -17.50 19.57 3.69
N GLY A 154 -18.26 18.61 4.24
CA GLY A 154 -18.68 17.37 3.56
C GLY A 154 -17.55 16.41 3.17
N ASP A 155 -16.29 16.70 3.51
CA ASP A 155 -15.15 15.88 3.11
C ASP A 155 -14.63 15.06 4.30
N ASN A 156 -15.28 13.92 4.55
CA ASN A 156 -14.81 12.90 5.49
C ASN A 156 -13.60 12.12 4.93
N SER A 157 -13.04 12.56 3.81
CA SER A 157 -11.90 11.91 3.17
C SER A 157 -10.62 12.23 3.93
N VAL A 158 -10.14 11.27 4.68
CA VAL A 158 -8.88 11.34 5.41
C VAL A 158 -7.84 10.46 4.76
N ILE A 159 -6.58 10.86 4.87
CA ILE A 159 -5.43 10.06 4.47
C ILE A 159 -4.35 10.16 5.54
N GLU A 160 -3.64 9.07 5.78
CA GLU A 160 -2.53 9.02 6.71
C GLU A 160 -1.41 8.13 6.17
N VAL A 161 -0.16 8.58 6.34
CA VAL A 161 1.05 7.79 6.14
C VAL A 161 1.74 7.65 7.49
N GLN A 162 2.01 6.41 7.91
CA GLN A 162 2.75 6.10 9.13
C GLN A 162 4.08 5.41 8.82
N LEU A 163 5.14 5.78 9.55
CA LEU A 163 6.43 5.12 9.56
C LEU A 163 6.76 4.69 11.00
N PHE A 164 6.99 3.40 11.19
CA PHE A 164 7.31 2.78 12.47
C PHE A 164 8.83 2.68 12.67
N GLU A 165 9.26 2.59 13.93
CA GLU A 165 10.67 2.44 14.32
C GLU A 165 11.33 1.18 13.72
N ASP A 166 10.55 0.10 13.53
CA ASP A 166 11.00 -1.15 12.89
C ASP A 166 10.97 -1.10 11.35
N GLY A 167 10.63 0.06 10.79
CA GLY A 167 10.44 0.30 9.37
C GLY A 167 9.13 -0.19 8.80
N GLY A 168 8.18 -0.60 9.63
CA GLY A 168 6.79 -0.74 9.18
C GLY A 168 6.31 0.55 8.51
N LEU A 169 5.61 0.41 7.40
CA LEU A 169 4.94 1.50 6.69
C LEU A 169 3.45 1.20 6.61
N ARG A 170 2.62 2.21 6.80
CA ARG A 170 1.17 2.10 6.58
C ARG A 170 0.67 3.32 5.81
N LEU A 171 -0.20 3.08 4.86
CA LEU A 171 -1.03 4.10 4.25
C LEU A 171 -2.49 3.73 4.48
N TYR A 172 -3.28 4.70 4.94
CA TYR A 172 -4.71 4.59 5.11
C TYR A 172 -5.38 5.72 4.34
N THR A 173 -6.45 5.43 3.60
CA THR A 173 -7.38 6.45 3.10
C THR A 173 -8.81 5.99 3.31
N SER A 174 -9.68 6.88 3.81
CA SER A 174 -11.10 6.59 3.94
C SER A 174 -11.85 6.68 2.61
N ARG A 175 -11.23 7.27 1.59
CA ARG A 175 -11.91 7.53 0.32
C ARG A 175 -11.40 6.61 -0.79
N LEU A 176 -11.75 5.33 -0.73
CA LEU A 176 -11.67 4.43 -1.88
C LEU A 176 -12.98 4.45 -2.69
N SER A 177 -14.07 4.99 -2.14
CA SER A 177 -15.31 5.24 -2.88
C SER A 177 -15.90 6.62 -2.61
N THR A 178 -16.82 7.04 -3.46
CA THR A 178 -17.67 8.22 -3.21
C THR A 178 -19.10 7.97 -3.68
N GLY A 179 -20.05 8.66 -3.05
CA GLY A 179 -21.43 8.77 -3.54
C GLY A 179 -21.51 9.59 -4.83
N VAL A 180 -22.52 9.30 -5.65
CA VAL A 180 -22.62 9.77 -7.04
C VAL A 180 -23.57 10.97 -7.19
N SER A 181 -24.20 11.47 -6.13
CA SER A 181 -25.12 12.61 -6.29
C SER A 181 -24.40 13.96 -6.43
N SER A 182 -25.21 14.96 -6.80
CA SER A 182 -24.84 16.37 -6.89
C SER A 182 -24.05 16.82 -5.66
N ARG A 183 -22.92 17.50 -5.88
CA ARG A 183 -22.07 18.14 -4.85
C ARG A 183 -22.83 19.02 -3.84
N TYR A 184 -24.09 19.36 -4.13
CA TYR A 184 -24.93 20.26 -3.34
C TYR A 184 -25.95 19.56 -2.44
N GLN A 185 -26.26 18.26 -2.66
CA GLN A 185 -27.23 17.52 -1.84
C GLN A 185 -26.90 16.02 -1.81
N PRO A 186 -25.97 15.58 -0.93
CA PRO A 186 -25.79 14.16 -0.70
C PRO A 186 -27.05 13.55 -0.06
N GLU A 187 -27.69 12.61 -0.76
CA GLU A 187 -28.81 11.82 -0.29
C GLU A 187 -28.31 10.55 0.44
N LYS A 188 -28.97 10.21 1.54
CA LYS A 188 -28.69 8.98 2.28
C LYS A 188 -29.10 7.77 1.41
N GLY A 189 -28.16 6.84 1.17
CA GLY A 189 -28.40 5.65 0.34
C GLY A 189 -27.90 5.75 -1.10
N GLU A 190 -27.05 6.73 -1.40
CA GLU A 190 -26.38 6.82 -2.70
C GLU A 190 -25.53 5.61 -3.05
N GLU A 191 -25.50 5.29 -4.34
CA GLU A 191 -24.56 4.30 -4.87
C GLU A 191 -23.12 4.79 -4.64
N GLN A 192 -22.37 4.02 -3.87
CA GLN A 192 -20.94 4.21 -3.69
C GLN A 192 -20.18 3.57 -4.85
N MET A 193 -19.38 4.37 -5.56
CA MET A 193 -18.52 3.88 -6.65
C MET A 193 -17.05 3.83 -6.22
N LEU A 194 -16.37 2.74 -6.56
CA LEU A 194 -14.96 2.52 -6.25
C LEU A 194 -14.04 3.30 -7.21
N PHE A 195 -13.06 4.01 -6.66
CA PHE A 195 -11.95 4.56 -7.43
C PHE A 195 -10.80 3.56 -7.48
N ASP A 196 -10.92 2.58 -8.36
CA ASP A 196 -9.86 1.59 -8.61
C ASP A 196 -8.51 2.24 -9.02
N GLY A 197 -8.55 3.36 -9.74
CA GLY A 197 -7.37 4.16 -10.03
C GLY A 197 -6.67 4.72 -8.78
N ALA A 198 -7.42 5.02 -7.71
CA ALA A 198 -6.85 5.46 -6.44
C ALA A 198 -6.07 4.34 -5.75
N ALA A 199 -6.59 3.12 -5.77
CA ALA A 199 -5.89 1.95 -5.23
C ALA A 199 -4.55 1.73 -5.94
N VAL A 200 -4.55 1.80 -7.27
CA VAL A 200 -3.32 1.65 -8.07
C VAL A 200 -2.33 2.77 -7.76
N LEU A 201 -2.77 4.03 -7.82
CA LEU A 201 -1.92 5.20 -7.55
C LEU A 201 -1.28 5.13 -6.16
N LEU A 202 -2.08 4.93 -5.11
CA LEU A 202 -1.58 4.90 -3.74
C LEU A 202 -0.68 3.69 -3.47
N THR A 203 -0.91 2.57 -4.16
CA THR A 203 0.02 1.42 -4.10
C THR A 203 1.38 1.81 -4.66
N TRP A 204 1.44 2.43 -5.84
CA TRP A 204 2.68 2.95 -6.42
C TRP A 204 3.39 3.93 -5.49
N ARG A 205 2.65 4.83 -4.83
CA ARG A 205 3.20 5.75 -3.82
C ARG A 205 3.85 5.01 -2.64
N VAL A 206 3.22 3.95 -2.15
CA VAL A 206 3.77 3.13 -1.05
C VAL A 206 5.00 2.36 -1.48
N LEU A 207 5.02 1.78 -2.69
CA LEU A 207 6.20 1.11 -3.23
C LEU A 207 7.39 2.07 -3.33
N GLU A 208 7.16 3.29 -3.77
CA GLU A 208 8.20 4.32 -3.83
C GLU A 208 8.64 4.78 -2.43
N LEU A 209 7.72 4.92 -1.48
CA LEU A 209 8.06 5.18 -0.07
C LEU A 209 8.93 4.07 0.52
N MET A 210 8.62 2.80 0.24
CA MET A 210 9.44 1.66 0.68
C MET A 210 10.86 1.75 0.12
N ARG A 211 10.99 2.10 -1.16
CA ARG A 211 12.30 2.29 -1.81
C ARG A 211 13.08 3.43 -1.17
N LEU A 212 12.47 4.60 -1.01
CA LEU A 212 13.09 5.78 -0.42
C LEU A 212 13.51 5.56 1.03
N VAL A 213 12.65 4.93 1.85
CA VAL A 213 12.97 4.58 3.24
C VAL A 213 14.12 3.59 3.28
N SER A 214 14.09 2.56 2.43
CA SER A 214 15.15 1.56 2.33
C SER A 214 16.51 2.18 2.01
N GLU A 215 16.53 3.16 1.10
CA GLU A 215 17.75 3.88 0.73
C GLU A 215 18.26 4.79 1.86
N GLU A 216 17.36 5.55 2.51
CA GLU A 216 17.70 6.45 3.61
C GLU A 216 18.32 5.69 4.80
N VAL A 217 17.79 4.50 5.13
CA VAL A 217 18.27 3.69 6.28
C VAL A 217 19.27 2.61 5.88
N GLY A 218 19.63 2.51 4.60
CA GLY A 218 20.57 1.51 4.09
C GLY A 218 20.07 0.06 4.15
N TYR A 219 18.76 -0.16 4.19
CA TYR A 219 18.17 -1.50 4.18
C TYR A 219 18.05 -2.05 2.76
N HIS A 220 18.64 -3.22 2.53
CA HIS A 220 18.65 -3.88 1.22
C HIS A 220 17.97 -5.26 1.25
N GLY A 221 17.21 -5.55 2.30
CA GLY A 221 16.52 -6.83 2.46
C GLY A 221 15.16 -6.86 1.76
N ASN A 222 14.43 -7.95 1.97
CA ASN A 222 13.10 -8.15 1.40
C ASN A 222 12.03 -7.47 2.25
N TRP A 223 11.00 -6.98 1.59
CA TRP A 223 9.80 -6.46 2.19
C TRP A 223 8.63 -7.41 1.97
N ALA A 224 7.70 -7.42 2.90
CA ALA A 224 6.37 -7.93 2.70
C ALA A 224 5.42 -6.72 2.61
N ILE A 225 4.53 -6.71 1.63
CA ILE A 225 3.52 -5.67 1.42
C ILE A 225 2.14 -6.31 1.24
N GLY A 226 1.12 -5.65 1.78
CA GLY A 226 -0.27 -6.07 1.72
C GLY A 226 -1.18 -4.90 1.37
N ALA A 227 -2.21 -5.21 0.59
CA ALA A 227 -3.29 -4.30 0.24
C ALA A 227 -4.59 -4.87 0.77
N GLY A 228 -5.36 -4.04 1.46
CA GLY A 228 -6.67 -4.39 1.96
C GLY A 228 -7.67 -3.28 1.75
N ALA A 229 -8.93 -3.64 1.59
CA ALA A 229 -10.02 -2.69 1.50
C ALA A 229 -11.29 -3.27 2.12
N ASN A 230 -12.14 -2.40 2.65
CA ASN A 230 -13.40 -2.78 3.30
C ASN A 230 -14.60 -2.09 2.64
N ARG A 231 -15.80 -2.54 3.01
CA ARG A 231 -17.08 -2.06 2.49
C ARG A 231 -17.10 -2.11 0.97
N LEU A 232 -16.83 -3.27 0.38
CA LEU A 232 -16.78 -3.42 -1.09
C LEU A 232 -18.04 -4.06 -1.67
N HIS A 233 -18.86 -4.73 -0.84
CA HIS A 233 -19.94 -5.57 -1.32
C HIS A 233 -20.95 -4.78 -2.16
N GLY A 234 -21.24 -5.28 -3.35
CA GLY A 234 -22.18 -4.67 -4.29
C GLY A 234 -21.66 -3.41 -4.98
N ARG A 235 -20.44 -2.95 -4.68
CA ARG A 235 -19.90 -1.73 -5.30
C ARG A 235 -19.27 -2.05 -6.64
N ARG A 236 -19.50 -1.14 -7.58
CA ARG A 236 -18.86 -1.16 -8.89
C ARG A 236 -17.84 -0.04 -8.96
N ARG A 237 -16.95 -0.14 -9.94
CA ARG A 237 -15.99 0.91 -10.23
C ARG A 237 -16.65 2.20 -10.72
N TYR A 238 -15.97 3.30 -10.48
CA TYR A 238 -16.22 4.59 -11.11
C TYR A 238 -15.71 4.54 -12.56
N GLY A 239 -16.59 4.89 -13.52
CA GLY A 239 -16.29 4.85 -14.96
C GLY A 239 -15.92 6.20 -15.57
N GLY A 240 -16.01 7.30 -14.82
CA GLY A 240 -15.93 8.65 -15.37
C GLY A 240 -17.15 9.03 -16.23
N GLU A 241 -17.04 10.13 -16.99
CA GLU A 241 -18.12 10.68 -17.83
C GLU A 241 -18.25 10.00 -19.21
N SER A 242 -17.28 9.19 -19.64
CA SER A 242 -17.12 8.81 -21.07
C SER A 242 -17.06 7.31 -21.38
N GLY A 243 -17.38 6.42 -20.43
CA GLY A 243 -17.42 4.97 -20.67
C GLY A 243 -18.81 4.37 -20.48
N PHE A 244 -19.07 3.22 -21.12
CA PHE A 244 -20.02 2.25 -20.59
C PHE A 244 -19.28 1.50 -19.47
N PRO A 245 -19.37 1.90 -18.19
CA PRO A 245 -18.73 1.15 -17.12
C PRO A 245 -19.23 -0.29 -17.17
N THR A 246 -18.32 -1.24 -16.94
CA THR A 246 -18.75 -2.59 -16.59
C THR A 246 -19.68 -2.47 -15.38
N ASN A 247 -20.81 -3.16 -15.42
CA ASN A 247 -21.74 -3.23 -14.29
C ASN A 247 -21.31 -4.32 -13.30
N ASP A 248 -20.05 -4.78 -13.40
CA ASP A 248 -19.46 -5.76 -12.51
C ASP A 248 -19.38 -5.16 -11.10
N ARG A 249 -19.98 -5.89 -10.16
CA ARG A 249 -20.04 -5.51 -8.75
C ARG A 249 -19.17 -6.48 -7.97
N TYR A 250 -18.39 -5.93 -7.05
CA TYR A 250 -17.58 -6.75 -6.17
C TYR A 250 -18.47 -7.55 -5.22
N SER A 251 -18.24 -8.86 -5.11
CA SER A 251 -19.15 -9.77 -4.42
C SER A 251 -18.87 -9.91 -2.92
N ASP A 252 -17.64 -9.65 -2.49
CA ASP A 252 -17.25 -9.73 -1.08
C ASP A 252 -17.25 -8.35 -0.43
N ASP A 253 -17.30 -8.29 0.90
CA ASP A 253 -17.23 -7.00 1.60
C ASP A 253 -15.78 -6.51 1.80
N THR A 254 -14.83 -7.43 1.79
CA THR A 254 -13.42 -7.17 2.08
C THR A 254 -12.53 -7.70 0.97
N TYR A 255 -11.46 -6.97 0.70
CA TYR A 255 -10.34 -7.42 -0.13
C TYR A 255 -9.08 -7.48 0.71
N GLU A 256 -8.28 -8.52 0.54
CA GLU A 256 -7.00 -8.70 1.23
C GLU A 256 -6.04 -9.46 0.30
N GLU A 257 -4.90 -8.87 -0.02
CA GLU A 257 -3.83 -9.53 -0.75
C GLU A 257 -2.47 -9.16 -0.17
N THR A 258 -1.52 -10.09 -0.20
CA THR A 258 -0.15 -9.86 0.27
C THR A 258 0.88 -10.45 -0.68
N THR A 259 2.07 -9.86 -0.70
CA THR A 259 3.19 -10.39 -1.48
C THR A 259 4.53 -9.95 -0.89
N GLY A 260 5.57 -10.74 -1.18
CA GLY A 260 6.97 -10.33 -0.95
C GLY A 260 7.55 -9.56 -2.15
N THR A 261 8.45 -8.63 -1.87
CA THR A 261 9.24 -7.88 -2.85
C THR A 261 10.65 -7.59 -2.33
N ALA A 262 11.61 -7.33 -3.22
CA ALA A 262 12.97 -6.95 -2.90
C ALA A 262 13.25 -5.54 -3.42
N LEU A 263 14.24 -4.85 -2.86
CA LEU A 263 14.56 -3.48 -3.27
C LEU A 263 14.86 -3.35 -4.78
N ALA A 264 15.48 -4.37 -5.39
CA ALA A 264 15.71 -4.40 -6.84
C ALA A 264 14.39 -4.47 -7.62
N GLU A 265 13.43 -5.27 -7.15
CA GLU A 265 12.11 -5.38 -7.79
C GLU A 265 11.31 -4.07 -7.65
N LEU A 266 11.41 -3.37 -6.52
CA LEU A 266 10.79 -2.05 -6.36
C LEU A 266 11.35 -0.99 -7.34
N ARG A 267 12.61 -1.12 -7.75
CA ARG A 267 13.26 -0.21 -8.70
C ARG A 267 12.92 -0.57 -10.14
N ASP A 268 13.01 -1.85 -10.47
CA ASP A 268 13.04 -2.30 -11.85
C ASP A 268 11.65 -2.79 -12.31
N GLN A 269 10.83 -3.31 -11.38
CA GLN A 269 9.54 -3.96 -11.69
C GLN A 269 8.40 -3.62 -10.70
N PRO A 270 8.17 -2.34 -10.34
CA PRO A 270 7.08 -1.95 -9.44
C PRO A 270 5.67 -2.26 -9.98
N GLY A 271 5.49 -2.35 -11.30
CA GLY A 271 4.23 -2.76 -11.94
C GLY A 271 3.90 -4.22 -11.64
N ALA A 272 4.89 -5.12 -11.67
CA ALA A 272 4.71 -6.52 -11.27
C ALA A 272 4.29 -6.68 -9.80
N VAL A 273 4.83 -5.88 -8.88
CA VAL A 273 4.41 -5.87 -7.47
C VAL A 273 2.97 -5.40 -7.35
N THR A 274 2.62 -4.31 -8.03
CA THR A 274 1.26 -3.76 -8.05
C THR A 274 0.25 -4.76 -8.64
N ARG A 275 0.60 -5.46 -9.71
CA ARG A 275 -0.22 -6.53 -10.30
C ARG A 275 -0.49 -7.67 -9.33
N ARG A 276 0.51 -8.08 -8.54
CA ARG A 276 0.32 -9.11 -7.52
C ARG A 276 -0.63 -8.64 -6.42
N LEU A 277 -0.53 -7.38 -6.01
CA LEU A 277 -1.35 -6.81 -4.94
C LEU A 277 -2.78 -6.45 -5.33
N LEU A 278 -3.03 -6.01 -6.57
CA LEU A 278 -4.32 -5.45 -6.98
C LEU A 278 -4.95 -6.16 -8.19
N GLY A 279 -4.20 -7.01 -8.90
CA GLY A 279 -4.70 -7.73 -10.07
C GLY A 279 -6.01 -8.48 -9.80
N PRO A 280 -6.15 -9.24 -8.70
CA PRO A 280 -7.41 -9.91 -8.35
C PRO A 280 -8.59 -8.94 -8.19
N LEU A 281 -8.40 -7.81 -7.49
CA LEU A 281 -9.44 -6.77 -7.35
C LEU A 281 -9.83 -6.18 -8.71
N LEU A 282 -8.84 -5.77 -9.50
CA LEU A 282 -9.06 -5.13 -10.80
C LEU A 282 -9.71 -6.08 -11.82
N ARG A 283 -9.38 -7.38 -11.79
CA ARG A 283 -10.07 -8.39 -12.61
C ARG A 283 -11.52 -8.58 -12.18
N SER A 284 -11.78 -8.59 -10.88
CA SER A 284 -13.14 -8.72 -10.33
C SER A 284 -14.02 -7.52 -10.69
N LEU A 285 -13.43 -6.34 -10.89
CA LEU A 285 -14.10 -5.11 -11.33
C LEU A 285 -14.12 -4.92 -12.85
N GLY A 286 -13.53 -5.85 -13.62
CA GLY A 286 -13.41 -5.72 -15.07
C GLY A 286 -12.54 -4.54 -15.54
N SER A 287 -11.60 -4.07 -14.71
CA SER A 287 -10.79 -2.87 -14.96
C SER A 287 -9.29 -3.08 -15.14
N GLU A 288 -8.79 -4.31 -14.97
CA GLU A 288 -7.34 -4.61 -15.08
C GLU A 288 -6.71 -4.09 -16.38
N ALA A 289 -7.41 -4.23 -17.51
CA ALA A 289 -6.92 -3.79 -18.82
C ALA A 289 -6.71 -2.27 -18.92
N LEU A 290 -7.44 -1.46 -18.14
CA LEU A 290 -7.23 -0.01 -18.14
C LEU A 290 -5.92 0.40 -17.48
N PHE A 291 -5.39 -0.47 -16.60
CA PHE A 291 -4.16 -0.22 -15.87
C PHE A 291 -2.99 -1.02 -16.45
N ALA A 292 -3.10 -1.52 -17.69
CA ALA A 292 -2.06 -2.36 -18.30
C ALA A 292 -0.66 -1.71 -18.29
N GLU A 293 -0.56 -0.39 -18.47
CA GLU A 293 0.69 0.36 -18.33
C GLU A 293 1.19 0.36 -16.87
N ALA A 294 0.33 0.66 -15.90
CA ALA A 294 0.70 0.73 -14.48
C ALA A 294 0.89 -0.64 -13.80
N LEU A 295 0.40 -1.71 -14.42
CA LEU A 295 0.62 -3.08 -13.97
C LEU A 295 1.76 -3.75 -14.75
N GLY A 296 2.08 -3.23 -15.93
CA GLY A 296 3.21 -3.65 -16.74
C GLY A 296 4.49 -2.98 -16.29
N ASP A 297 5.60 -3.66 -16.51
CA ASP A 297 6.91 -3.03 -16.50
C ASP A 297 7.25 -2.85 -17.98
N GLN A 298 7.11 -1.62 -18.50
CA GLN A 298 7.55 -1.32 -19.87
C GLN A 298 9.06 -1.63 -19.96
N PRO A 299 9.53 -2.28 -21.04
CA PRO A 299 10.96 -2.56 -21.24
C PRO A 299 11.81 -1.29 -21.39
#